data_AF-A0A7X8ZVK3-F1
#
_entry.id   AF-A0A7X8ZVK3-F1
#
_cell.length_a   1.000
_cell.length_b   1.000
_cell.length_c   1.000
_cell.angle_alpha   90.00
_cell.angle_beta   90.00
_cell.angle_gamma   90.00
#
_symmetry.space_group_name_H-M   'P 1'
#
loop_
_entity.id
_entity.type
_entity.pdbx_description
1 polymer ?
#
loop_
_entity_poly.entity_id
_entity_poly.type
_entity_poly.pdbx_seq_one_letter_code
_entity_poly.pdbx_strand_id
1 'polypeptide(L)'
;MRIFNYGKIGERTWDSEILGLVSAIHREAGKQELFLKQRPQELEKLVAIAKVQSIEASNAIEGIVTTDLRIRRLVENRTVPKNRDEAEIAGYRDVLSIIHENYEAIPLSKNYILQLHKVLYGHLNNPMAGRI
;
A
#
# COMPACT_ATOMS: atom_id res chain seq x y z
N MET A 1 -22.88 -10.67 -8.86
CA MET A 1 -21.70 -9.78 -8.85
C MET A 1 -22.21 -8.35 -8.93
N ARG A 2 -21.79 -7.43 -8.04
CA ARG A 2 -22.20 -6.02 -8.14
C ARG A 2 -21.59 -5.43 -9.42
N ILE A 3 -22.41 -4.78 -10.24
CA ILE A 3 -21.95 -4.10 -11.46
C ILE A 3 -21.44 -2.72 -11.03
N PHE A 4 -20.13 -2.54 -11.00
CA PHE A 4 -19.51 -1.24 -10.74
C PHE A 4 -19.40 -0.46 -12.06
N ASN A 5 -20.19 0.60 -12.21
CA ASN A 5 -20.06 1.53 -13.34
C ASN A 5 -19.34 2.80 -12.88
N TYR A 6 -18.02 2.79 -13.02
CA TYR A 6 -17.16 3.91 -12.65
C TYR A 6 -17.33 5.13 -13.57
N GLY A 7 -17.92 4.99 -14.76
CA GLY A 7 -18.19 6.11 -15.67
C GLY A 7 -19.14 7.15 -15.05
N LYS A 8 -20.08 6.69 -14.22
CA LYS A 8 -21.02 7.55 -13.49
C LYS A 8 -20.37 8.37 -12.37
N ILE A 9 -19.12 8.07 -11.99
CA ILE A 9 -18.40 8.87 -10.97
C ILE A 9 -18.00 10.21 -11.57
N GLY A 10 -17.65 10.26 -12.87
CA GLY A 10 -17.30 11.50 -13.56
C GLY A 10 -18.47 12.48 -13.71
N GLU A 11 -19.70 11.98 -13.63
CA GLU A 11 -20.92 12.80 -13.69
C GLU A 11 -21.29 13.43 -12.33
N ARG A 12 -20.60 13.05 -11.24
CA ARG A 12 -20.90 13.57 -9.90
C ARG A 12 -20.23 14.92 -9.67
N THR A 13 -21.03 15.91 -9.30
CA THR A 13 -20.53 17.18 -8.77
C THR A 13 -20.00 16.98 -7.35
N TRP A 14 -18.96 17.72 -6.99
CA TRP A 14 -18.46 17.73 -5.61
C TRP A 14 -19.23 18.76 -4.80
N ASP A 15 -19.75 18.34 -3.66
CA ASP A 15 -20.38 19.25 -2.72
C ASP A 15 -19.34 20.06 -1.93
N SER A 16 -19.84 21.02 -1.15
CA SER A 16 -18.99 21.87 -0.31
C SER A 16 -18.23 21.10 0.76
N GLU A 17 -18.75 19.96 1.22
CA GLU A 17 -18.09 19.13 2.22
C GLU A 17 -16.86 18.45 1.63
N ILE A 18 -17.00 17.81 0.47
CA ILE A 18 -15.91 17.21 -0.29
C ILE A 18 -14.84 18.27 -0.59
N LEU A 19 -15.24 19.45 -1.07
CA LEU A 19 -14.31 20.55 -1.35
C LEU A 19 -13.59 21.04 -0.08
N GLY A 20 -14.29 21.08 1.05
CA GLY A 20 -13.71 21.40 2.36
C GLY A 20 -12.65 20.38 2.77
N LEU A 21 -12.93 19.08 2.62
CA LEU A 21 -12.00 18.00 2.93
C LEU A 21 -10.76 18.02 2.02
N VAL A 22 -10.95 18.21 0.71
CA VAL A 22 -9.85 18.34 -0.26
C VAL A 22 -8.95 19.53 0.11
N SER A 23 -9.54 20.67 0.45
CA SER A 23 -8.79 21.86 0.88
C SER A 23 -8.00 21.63 2.17
N ALA A 24 -8.59 20.91 3.14
CA ALA A 24 -7.91 20.54 4.36
C ALA A 24 -6.71 19.60 4.09
N ILE A 25 -6.88 18.59 3.23
CA ILE A 25 -5.79 17.68 2.82
C ILE A 25 -4.66 18.47 2.16
N HIS A 26 -4.96 19.37 1.22
CA HIS A 26 -3.94 20.19 0.57
C HIS A 26 -3.17 21.08 1.55
N ARG A 27 -3.83 21.64 2.56
CA ARG A 27 -3.17 22.44 3.60
C ARG A 27 -2.19 21.61 4.41
N GLU A 28 -2.56 20.39 4.80
CA GLU A 28 -1.66 19.51 5.56
C GLU A 28 -0.51 18.99 4.68
N ALA A 29 -0.75 18.71 3.40
CA ALA A 29 0.29 18.36 2.44
C ALA A 29 1.34 19.49 2.31
N GLY A 30 0.91 20.76 2.24
CA GLY A 30 1.83 21.90 2.22
C GLY A 30 2.70 22.00 3.49
N LYS A 31 2.15 21.67 4.67
CA LYS A 31 2.96 21.60 5.91
C LYS A 31 3.96 20.44 5.87
N GLN A 32 3.58 19.31 5.28
CA GLN A 32 4.46 18.16 5.13
C GLN A 32 5.71 18.48 4.29
N GLU A 33 5.59 19.29 3.23
CA GLU A 33 6.74 19.75 2.45
C GLU A 33 7.76 20.55 3.28
N LEU A 34 7.29 21.30 4.27
CA LEU A 34 8.17 22.00 5.21
C LEU A 34 8.91 21.00 6.12
N PHE A 35 8.20 20.00 6.66
CA PHE A 35 8.80 18.97 7.51
C PHE A 35 9.83 18.12 6.77
N LEU A 36 9.60 17.81 5.49
CA LEU A 36 10.57 17.14 4.62
C LEU A 36 11.92 17.87 4.59
N LYS A 37 11.90 19.22 4.58
CA LYS A 37 13.11 20.05 4.56
C LYS A 37 13.74 20.20 5.95
N GLN A 38 12.92 20.37 6.98
CA GLN A 38 13.40 20.73 8.32
C GLN A 38 13.78 19.53 9.18
N ARG A 39 13.09 18.39 9.03
CA ARG A 39 13.21 17.22 9.92
C ARG A 39 13.17 15.88 9.16
N PRO A 40 14.07 15.67 8.18
CA PRO A 40 14.04 14.49 7.33
C PRO A 40 14.17 13.18 8.12
N GLN A 41 15.00 13.13 9.17
CA GLN A 41 15.21 11.91 9.98
C GLN A 41 13.99 11.52 10.82
N GLU A 42 13.25 12.51 11.37
CA GLU A 42 12.01 12.23 12.10
C GLU A 42 10.95 11.70 11.15
N LEU A 43 10.86 12.29 9.96
CA LEU A 43 9.90 11.87 8.95
C LEU A 43 10.20 10.47 8.41
N GLU A 44 11.47 10.12 8.20
CA GLU A 44 11.87 8.78 7.77
C GLU A 44 11.42 7.71 8.78
N LYS A 45 11.56 7.99 10.09
CA LYS A 45 11.05 7.11 11.15
C LYS A 45 9.52 6.97 11.10
N LEU A 46 8.80 8.06 10.89
CA LEU A 46 7.35 8.04 10.75
C LEU A 46 6.90 7.22 9.53
N VAL A 47 7.62 7.33 8.40
CA VAL A 47 7.36 6.53 7.20
C VAL A 47 7.58 5.04 7.48
N ALA A 48 8.64 4.67 8.19
CA ALA A 48 8.88 3.28 8.55
C ALA A 48 7.74 2.70 9.41
N ILE A 49 7.27 3.46 10.40
CA ILE A 49 6.12 3.06 11.24
C ILE A 49 4.86 2.94 10.39
N ALA A 50 4.57 3.94 9.54
CA ALA A 50 3.38 3.95 8.69
C ALA A 50 3.36 2.77 7.71
N LYS A 51 4.51 2.34 7.17
CA LYS A 51 4.61 1.15 6.33
C LYS A 51 4.21 -0.11 7.07
N VAL A 52 4.72 -0.32 8.29
CA VAL A 52 4.35 -1.47 9.13
C VAL A 52 2.84 -1.48 9.38
N GLN A 53 2.29 -0.34 9.80
CA GLN A 53 0.87 -0.19 10.10
C GLN A 53 -0.02 -0.40 8.86
N SER A 54 0.41 0.09 7.69
CA SER A 54 -0.33 -0.12 6.44
C SER A 54 -0.40 -1.60 6.07
N ILE A 55 0.73 -2.32 6.18
CA ILE A 55 0.78 -3.77 5.87
C ILE A 55 -0.10 -4.55 6.84
N GLU A 56 -0.04 -4.24 8.12
CA GLU A 56 -0.86 -4.86 9.16
C GLU A 56 -2.34 -4.63 8.93
N ALA A 57 -2.76 -3.37 8.81
CA ALA A 57 -4.17 -3.02 8.70
C ALA A 57 -4.81 -3.56 7.41
N SER A 58 -4.10 -3.46 6.27
CA SER A 58 -4.61 -3.96 4.99
C SER A 58 -4.79 -5.48 4.99
N ASN A 59 -3.84 -6.23 5.54
CA ASN A 59 -3.96 -7.68 5.63
C ASN A 59 -5.05 -8.09 6.66
N ALA A 60 -5.18 -7.36 7.76
CA ALA A 60 -6.22 -7.63 8.76
C ALA A 60 -7.64 -7.45 8.21
N ILE A 61 -7.87 -6.51 7.27
CA ILE A 61 -9.16 -6.34 6.57
C ILE A 61 -9.56 -7.62 5.82
N GLU A 62 -8.58 -8.33 5.25
CA GLU A 62 -8.77 -9.60 4.53
C GLU A 62 -8.73 -10.83 5.46
N GLY A 63 -8.64 -10.63 6.78
CA GLY A 63 -8.57 -11.71 7.78
C GLY A 63 -7.19 -12.35 7.91
N ILE A 64 -6.17 -11.79 7.26
CA ILE A 64 -4.78 -12.27 7.30
C ILE A 64 -4.09 -11.61 8.50
N VAL A 65 -3.86 -12.37 9.56
CA VAL A 65 -3.35 -11.85 10.83
C VAL A 65 -2.20 -12.68 11.38
N THR A 66 -1.24 -12.02 12.04
CA THR A 66 -0.18 -12.64 12.83
C THR A 66 0.15 -11.72 14.01
N THR A 67 1.14 -12.05 14.82
CA THR A 67 1.53 -11.21 15.97
C THR A 67 2.34 -9.99 15.53
N ASP A 68 2.25 -8.88 16.27
CA ASP A 68 3.00 -7.65 16.01
C ASP A 68 4.51 -7.91 15.83
N LEU A 69 5.06 -8.80 16.65
CA LEU A 69 6.46 -9.21 16.57
C LEU A 69 6.77 -9.90 15.24
N ARG A 70 5.87 -10.75 14.74
CA ARG A 70 6.02 -11.39 13.43
C ARG A 70 5.85 -10.39 12.31
N ILE A 71 4.86 -9.50 12.36
CA ILE A 71 4.68 -8.44 11.36
C ILE A 71 5.95 -7.61 11.23
N ARG A 72 6.47 -7.06 12.35
CA ARG A 72 7.72 -6.28 12.30
C ARG A 72 8.89 -7.06 11.73
N ARG A 73 9.07 -8.34 12.12
CA ARG A 73 10.13 -9.19 11.55
C ARG A 73 9.97 -9.46 10.06
N LEU A 74 8.73 -9.62 9.58
CA LEU A 74 8.44 -9.79 8.17
C LEU A 74 8.72 -8.49 7.41
N VAL A 75 8.27 -7.34 7.93
CA VAL A 75 8.43 -6.04 7.26
C VAL A 75 9.87 -5.53 7.28
N GLU A 76 10.52 -5.53 8.46
CA GLU A 76 11.83 -4.91 8.66
C GLU A 76 12.99 -5.86 8.37
N ASN A 77 12.91 -7.11 8.87
CA ASN A 77 14.04 -8.06 8.87
C ASN A 77 13.96 -9.09 7.72
N ARG A 78 12.97 -8.98 6.84
CA ARG A 78 12.70 -9.90 5.73
C ARG A 78 12.82 -11.39 6.11
N THR A 79 12.34 -11.74 7.31
CA THR A 79 12.42 -13.14 7.77
C THR A 79 11.58 -14.06 6.89
N VAL A 80 11.98 -15.33 6.80
CA VAL A 80 11.23 -16.36 6.07
C VAL A 80 9.82 -16.51 6.67
N PRO A 81 8.76 -16.45 5.84
CA PRO A 81 7.39 -16.76 6.26
C PRO A 81 7.24 -18.19 6.77
N LYS A 82 6.46 -18.40 7.82
CA LYS A 82 6.24 -19.72 8.43
C LYS A 82 4.94 -20.39 7.99
N ASN A 83 3.97 -19.58 7.57
CA ASN A 83 2.66 -20.04 7.17
C ASN A 83 2.17 -19.20 5.98
N ARG A 84 0.97 -19.55 5.50
CA ARG A 84 0.34 -18.86 4.36
C ARG A 84 0.11 -17.38 4.63
N ASP A 85 -0.43 -17.03 5.79
CA ASP A 85 -0.76 -15.63 6.13
C ASP A 85 0.50 -14.75 6.14
N GLU A 86 1.59 -15.26 6.71
CA GLU A 86 2.87 -14.56 6.71
C GLU A 86 3.49 -14.44 5.31
N ALA A 87 3.22 -15.41 4.42
CA ALA A 87 3.67 -15.35 3.04
C ALA A 87 2.89 -14.29 2.26
N GLU A 88 1.58 -14.15 2.52
CA GLU A 88 0.75 -13.07 1.97
C GLU A 88 1.21 -11.70 2.50
N ILE A 89 1.49 -11.58 3.80
CA ILE A 89 2.07 -10.37 4.41
C ILE A 89 3.41 -10.01 3.76
N ALA A 90 4.30 -11.00 3.55
CA ALA A 90 5.60 -10.78 2.92
C ALA A 90 5.48 -10.33 1.45
N GLY A 91 4.52 -10.89 0.70
CA GLY A 91 4.22 -10.47 -0.67
C GLY A 91 3.69 -9.04 -0.73
N TYR A 92 2.78 -8.68 0.18
CA TYR A 92 2.25 -7.32 0.26
C TYR A 92 3.35 -6.30 0.60
N ARG A 93 4.24 -6.62 1.55
CA ARG A 93 5.44 -5.82 1.86
C ARG A 93 6.26 -5.56 0.59
N ASP A 94 6.54 -6.60 -0.19
CA ASP A 94 7.39 -6.49 -1.38
C ASP A 94 6.76 -5.60 -2.46
N VAL A 95 5.45 -5.75 -2.70
CA VAL A 95 4.69 -4.86 -3.59
C VAL A 95 4.73 -3.41 -3.10
N LEU A 96 4.45 -3.19 -1.81
CA LEU A 96 4.46 -1.85 -1.22
C LEU A 96 5.83 -1.19 -1.32
N SER A 97 6.91 -1.94 -1.08
CA SER A 97 8.29 -1.48 -1.28
C SER A 97 8.57 -1.09 -2.73
N ILE A 98 8.21 -1.93 -3.70
CA ILE A 98 8.41 -1.65 -5.14
C ILE A 98 7.72 -0.34 -5.52
N ILE A 99 6.47 -0.14 -5.10
CA ILE A 99 5.72 1.08 -5.37
C ILE A 99 6.42 2.28 -4.74
N HIS A 100 6.76 2.23 -3.45
CA HIS A 100 7.39 3.37 -2.78
C HIS A 100 8.74 3.76 -3.38
N GLU A 101 9.52 2.79 -3.83
CA GLU A 101 10.88 3.03 -4.35
C GLU A 101 10.88 3.41 -5.84
N ASN A 102 9.86 3.02 -6.61
CA ASN A 102 9.88 3.12 -8.07
C ASN A 102 8.60 3.71 -8.69
N TYR A 103 7.72 4.37 -7.91
CA TYR A 103 6.40 4.82 -8.40
C TYR A 103 6.47 5.65 -9.68
N GLU A 104 7.49 6.51 -9.87
CA GLU A 104 7.67 7.31 -11.08
C GLU A 104 7.88 6.47 -12.34
N ALA A 105 8.44 5.26 -12.19
CA ALA A 105 8.73 4.32 -13.27
C ALA A 105 7.61 3.26 -13.47
N ILE A 106 6.51 3.34 -12.72
CA ILE A 106 5.38 2.39 -12.77
C ILE A 106 4.15 3.11 -13.32
N PRO A 107 4.05 3.32 -14.65
CA PRO A 107 2.84 3.85 -15.25
C PRO A 107 1.67 2.88 -15.03
N LEU A 108 0.47 3.43 -14.81
CA LEU A 108 -0.73 2.63 -14.64
C LEU A 108 -1.05 1.88 -15.94
N SER A 109 -0.73 0.60 -15.97
CA SER A 109 -1.06 -0.30 -17.08
C SER A 109 -1.37 -1.69 -16.55
N LYS A 110 -2.13 -2.44 -17.35
CA LYS A 110 -2.44 -3.84 -17.11
C LYS A 110 -1.18 -4.68 -16.80
N ASN A 111 -0.09 -4.46 -17.53
CA ASN A 111 1.13 -5.24 -17.37
C ASN A 111 1.80 -4.99 -16.01
N TYR A 112 1.89 -3.74 -15.57
CA TYR A 112 2.43 -3.42 -14.24
C TYR A 112 1.54 -3.97 -13.14
N ILE A 113 0.21 -3.88 -13.28
CA ILE A 113 -0.72 -4.48 -12.31
C ILE A 113 -0.49 -5.99 -12.20
N LEU A 114 -0.35 -6.70 -13.32
CA LEU A 114 -0.07 -8.14 -13.31
C LEU A 114 1.30 -8.49 -12.75
N GLN A 115 2.32 -7.65 -12.99
CA GLN A 115 3.64 -7.84 -12.38
C GLN A 115 3.60 -7.67 -10.87
N LEU A 116 2.93 -6.63 -10.36
CA LEU A 116 2.74 -6.43 -8.92
C LEU A 116 1.92 -7.56 -8.31
N HIS A 117 0.87 -8.03 -9.00
CA HIS A 117 0.12 -9.21 -8.59
C HIS A 117 1.00 -10.47 -8.56
N LYS A 118 1.95 -10.62 -9.49
CA LYS A 118 2.90 -11.74 -9.45
C LYS A 118 3.78 -11.69 -8.20
N VAL A 119 4.29 -10.50 -7.86
CA VAL A 119 5.10 -10.30 -6.65
C VAL A 119 4.28 -10.56 -5.39
N LEU A 120 3.03 -10.09 -5.34
CA LEU A 120 2.12 -10.27 -4.22
C LEU A 120 1.96 -11.74 -3.82
N TYR A 121 1.87 -12.63 -4.80
CA TYR A 121 1.73 -14.08 -4.57
C TYR A 121 3.04 -14.87 -4.70
N GLY A 122 4.19 -14.19 -4.80
CA GLY A 122 5.49 -14.82 -5.03
C GLY A 122 5.89 -15.81 -3.94
N HIS A 123 5.57 -15.50 -2.68
CA HIS A 123 5.85 -16.37 -1.53
C HIS A 123 4.89 -17.57 -1.41
N LEU A 124 3.81 -17.59 -2.19
CA LEU A 124 2.81 -18.66 -2.22
C LEU A 124 3.00 -19.63 -3.40
N ASN A 125 3.97 -19.39 -4.28
CA ASN A 125 4.19 -20.15 -5.52
C ASN A 125 2.89 -20.34 -6.34
N ASN A 126 2.00 -19.34 -6.35
CA ASN A 126 0.72 -19.46 -7.03
C ASN A 126 0.92 -19.45 -8.55
N PRO A 127 0.57 -20.53 -9.27
CA PRO A 127 0.79 -20.63 -10.73
C PRO A 127 -0.07 -19.66 -11.54
N MET A 128 -1.14 -19.12 -10.94
CA MET A 128 -2.01 -18.11 -11.55
C MET A 128 -1.53 -16.68 -11.32
N ALA A 129 -0.47 -16.47 -10.54
CA ALA A 129 0.02 -15.15 -10.21
C ALA A 129 0.49 -14.38 -11.46
N GLY A 130 -0.08 -13.18 -11.67
CA GLY A 130 0.25 -12.31 -12.79
C GLY A 130 -0.37 -12.73 -14.12
N ARG A 131 -1.47 -13.49 -14.06
CA ARG A 131 -2.26 -13.92 -15.23
C ARG A 131 -3.69 -13.40 -15.14
N ILE A 132 -4.40 -13.46 -16.27
CA ILE A 132 -5.83 -13.15 -16.42
C ILE A 132 -6.52 -14.37 -16.99
#